data_AF-A0A381WPX2-F1
#
_entry.id   AF-A0A381WPX2-F1
#
_cell.length_a   1.000
_cell.length_b   1.000
_cell.length_c   1.000
_cell.angle_alpha   90.00
_cell.angle_beta   90.00
_cell.angle_gamma   90.00
#
_symmetry.space_group_name_H-M   'P 1'
#
loop_
_entity.id
_entity.type
_entity.pdbx_description
1 polymer ?
#
loop_
_entity_poly.entity_id
_entity_poly.type
_entity_poly.pdbx_seq_one_letter_code
_entity_poly.pdbx_strand_id
1 'polypeptide(L)'
;MPLPRGKVTGGSSAVNTTIALRGIPEDFNEWNDHGNSEWAWEKVLPAFKRLERDLDFPDVDYHGDAGPISIRRYPESELVEQQQAFLEAARSLGYPYCDDANAPDSTGAGPHPMNKLGRMRVSCAMGYLAPARARPNLTIESNSFVRRLIVEGDRCTGVEVERDNGLIELVRARSVVLSAGAIMSPAILKRSGVGPRRELEKFGIDVIRDTSGVGGNLCDHPALAISCVAKDPSIIDADQPLMQTILRYTAAGSDKRNDLQIELLSFGANRQGHASFAIAAVLEYTFGRGDLRLASADPHIAPVIENRFCEDDRDAHRLASCFRDTLAFAEAPPL
;
A
#
# COMPACT_ATOMS: atom_id res chain seq x y z
N MET A 1 -2.67 -14.87 -10.38
CA MET A 1 -1.45 -14.32 -9.76
C MET A 1 -1.68 -14.26 -8.25
N PRO A 2 -0.71 -14.67 -7.40
CA PRO A 2 -0.85 -14.50 -5.95
C PRO A 2 -0.90 -13.01 -5.58
N LEU A 3 -1.78 -12.63 -4.64
CA LEU A 3 -1.81 -11.31 -4.00
C LEU A 3 -1.41 -11.45 -2.53
N PRO A 4 -0.10 -11.39 -2.20
CA PRO A 4 0.38 -11.58 -0.84
C PRO A 4 -0.08 -10.45 0.08
N ARG A 5 -0.36 -10.80 1.34
CA ARG A 5 -0.80 -9.85 2.38
C ARG A 5 -0.22 -10.28 3.73
N GLY A 6 0.04 -9.30 4.61
CA GLY A 6 0.49 -9.61 5.96
C GLY A 6 -0.62 -10.26 6.79
N LYS A 7 -0.42 -11.52 7.21
CA LYS A 7 -1.27 -12.22 8.18
C LYS A 7 -0.53 -12.37 9.51
N VAL A 8 -0.38 -11.25 10.20
CA VAL A 8 0.28 -11.13 11.50
C VAL A 8 -0.26 -9.87 12.20
N THR A 9 -0.13 -9.77 13.52
CA THR A 9 -0.45 -8.52 14.24
C THR A 9 0.37 -7.36 13.65
N GLY A 10 -0.31 -6.29 13.24
CA GLY A 10 0.28 -5.18 12.47
C GLY A 10 0.01 -5.27 10.95
N GLY A 11 -0.52 -6.39 10.47
CA GLY A 11 -0.93 -6.59 9.08
C GLY A 11 0.24 -6.43 8.10
N SER A 12 -0.03 -5.86 6.93
CA SER A 12 0.99 -5.65 5.90
C SER A 12 2.14 -4.72 6.33
N SER A 13 1.95 -3.83 7.32
CA SER A 13 3.05 -2.99 7.84
C SER A 13 4.19 -3.81 8.45
N ALA A 14 3.93 -5.05 8.88
CA ALA A 14 4.93 -5.97 9.42
C ALA A 14 5.76 -6.69 8.34
N VAL A 15 5.33 -6.66 7.07
CA VAL A 15 5.95 -7.43 5.97
C VAL A 15 6.21 -6.63 4.69
N ASN A 16 5.69 -5.41 4.55
CA ASN A 16 5.84 -4.56 3.35
C ASN A 16 7.29 -4.05 3.16
N THR A 17 7.56 -3.27 2.11
CA THR A 17 8.91 -2.72 1.81
C THR A 17 9.35 -1.59 2.75
N THR A 18 8.59 -1.27 3.80
CA THR A 18 8.83 -0.14 4.75
C THR A 18 8.77 1.25 4.13
N ILE A 19 8.16 1.40 2.95
CA ILE A 19 7.92 2.71 2.35
C ILE A 19 6.79 3.40 3.13
N ALA A 20 7.01 4.66 3.48
CA ALA A 20 6.09 5.55 4.18
C ALA A 20 5.79 6.80 3.33
N LEU A 21 5.44 6.56 2.07
CA LEU A 21 5.07 7.57 1.08
C LEU A 21 3.61 8.00 1.28
N ARG A 22 3.35 9.30 1.19
CA ARG A 22 2.00 9.89 1.21
C ARG A 22 1.44 10.05 -0.21
N GLY A 23 0.13 10.03 -0.32
CA GLY A 23 -0.56 10.61 -1.48
C GLY A 23 -0.33 12.12 -1.56
N ILE A 24 -0.75 12.72 -2.66
CA ILE A 24 -0.68 14.18 -2.87
C ILE A 24 -2.00 14.86 -2.47
N PRO A 25 -2.02 16.17 -2.19
CA PRO A 25 -3.25 16.91 -1.85
C PRO A 25 -4.43 16.63 -2.79
N GLU A 26 -4.15 16.51 -4.09
CA GLU A 26 -5.13 16.26 -5.14
C GLU A 26 -5.88 14.93 -4.96
N ASP A 27 -5.22 13.88 -4.44
CA ASP A 27 -5.85 12.58 -4.18
C ASP A 27 -6.97 12.70 -3.12
N PHE A 28 -6.72 13.49 -2.08
CA PHE A 28 -7.63 13.72 -0.96
C PHE A 28 -8.74 14.71 -1.33
N ASN A 29 -8.41 15.72 -2.13
CA ASN A 29 -9.40 16.65 -2.65
C ASN A 29 -10.35 15.95 -3.65
N GLU A 30 -9.88 14.97 -4.41
CA GLU A 30 -10.74 14.13 -5.24
C GLU A 30 -11.74 13.32 -4.38
N TRP A 31 -11.35 12.85 -3.19
CA TRP A 31 -12.29 12.21 -2.27
C TRP A 31 -13.35 13.18 -1.75
N ASN A 32 -12.96 14.42 -1.46
CA ASN A 32 -13.89 15.51 -1.12
C ASN A 32 -14.89 15.75 -2.26
N ASP A 33 -14.42 15.83 -3.50
CA ASP A 33 -15.26 16.06 -4.67
C ASP A 33 -16.25 14.90 -4.91
N HIS A 34 -15.89 13.68 -4.48
CA HIS A 34 -16.78 12.52 -4.42
C HIS A 34 -17.70 12.47 -3.18
N GLY A 35 -17.85 13.60 -2.47
CA GLY A 35 -18.79 13.76 -1.36
C GLY A 35 -18.22 13.42 0.02
N ASN A 36 -16.93 13.10 0.13
CA ASN A 36 -16.27 12.80 1.41
C ASN A 36 -15.57 14.04 1.96
N SER A 37 -16.34 15.09 2.27
CA SER A 37 -15.78 16.41 2.63
C SER A 37 -14.89 16.43 3.87
N GLU A 38 -14.97 15.43 4.74
CA GLU A 38 -14.06 15.28 5.90
C GLU A 38 -12.67 14.74 5.50
N TRP A 39 -12.49 14.37 4.24
CA TRP A 39 -11.25 13.81 3.69
C TRP A 39 -10.47 14.75 2.78
N ALA A 40 -10.88 16.03 2.67
CA ALA A 40 -10.08 17.04 1.98
C ALA A 40 -8.66 17.14 2.59
N TRP A 41 -7.67 17.55 1.78
CA TRP A 41 -6.25 17.55 2.16
C TRP A 41 -6.00 18.24 3.52
N GLU A 42 -6.57 19.43 3.71
CA GLU A 42 -6.40 20.23 4.92
C GLU A 42 -6.94 19.54 6.18
N LYS A 43 -7.89 18.61 6.04
CA LYS A 43 -8.48 17.84 7.15
C LYS A 43 -7.71 16.56 7.45
N VAL A 44 -7.07 15.96 6.44
CA VAL A 44 -6.26 14.75 6.64
C VAL A 44 -4.81 15.06 7.04
N LEU A 45 -4.26 16.21 6.65
CA LEU A 45 -2.89 16.60 6.99
C LEU A 45 -2.60 16.56 8.50
N PRO A 46 -3.48 17.04 9.41
CA PRO A 46 -3.29 16.87 10.85
C PRO A 46 -3.20 15.41 11.30
N ALA A 47 -3.87 14.48 10.62
CA ALA A 47 -3.77 13.05 10.90
C ALA A 47 -2.43 12.47 10.42
N PHE A 48 -1.91 12.90 9.26
CA PHE A 48 -0.55 12.56 8.82
C PHE A 48 0.51 13.06 9.78
N LYS A 49 0.43 14.32 10.22
CA LYS A 49 1.33 14.89 11.24
C LYS A 49 1.26 14.11 12.57
N ARG A 50 0.06 13.70 13.01
CA ARG A 50 -0.09 12.92 14.25
C ARG A 50 0.45 11.49 14.12
N LEU A 51 0.41 10.90 12.92
CA LEU A 51 0.87 9.54 12.65
C LEU A 51 2.39 9.41 12.79
N GLU A 52 3.13 10.42 12.36
CA GLU A 52 4.57 10.30 12.15
C GLU A 52 5.43 11.08 13.12
N ARG A 53 6.65 10.59 13.27
CA ARG A 53 7.82 11.34 13.70
C ARG A 53 8.82 11.30 12.55
N ASP A 54 8.84 12.34 11.72
CA ASP A 54 9.82 12.51 10.66
C ASP A 54 11.17 12.93 11.27
N LEU A 55 12.22 12.16 10.98
CA LEU A 55 13.54 12.36 11.54
C LEU A 55 14.42 13.28 10.69
N ASP A 56 14.03 13.54 9.44
CA ASP A 56 14.80 14.36 8.49
C ASP A 56 14.22 15.77 8.36
N PHE A 57 12.90 15.92 8.45
CA PHE A 57 12.17 17.19 8.32
C PHE A 57 11.29 17.54 9.53
N PRO A 58 11.79 17.45 10.77
CA PRO A 58 10.96 17.61 11.98
C PRO A 58 10.36 19.02 12.13
N ASP A 59 11.02 20.05 11.59
CA ASP A 59 10.63 21.46 11.75
C ASP A 59 9.75 21.97 10.59
N VAL A 60 9.37 21.10 9.65
CA VAL A 60 8.58 21.48 8.47
C VAL A 60 7.08 21.36 8.77
N ASP A 61 6.31 22.39 8.42
CA ASP A 61 4.91 22.55 8.86
C ASP A 61 3.96 21.40 8.46
N TYR A 62 4.26 20.66 7.39
CA TYR A 62 3.47 19.51 6.94
C TYR A 62 3.97 18.16 7.48
N HIS A 63 4.99 18.16 8.33
CA HIS A 63 5.52 16.98 9.01
C HIS A 63 5.15 16.94 10.50
N GLY A 64 5.15 15.74 11.05
CA GLY A 64 5.03 15.48 12.48
C GLY A 64 6.37 15.10 13.10
N ASP A 65 6.61 15.48 14.36
CA ASP A 65 7.86 15.23 15.09
C ASP A 65 7.69 14.27 16.28
N ALA A 66 6.45 13.89 16.61
CA ALA A 66 6.10 13.21 17.85
C ALA A 66 5.23 11.95 17.68
N GLY A 67 4.82 11.63 16.46
CA GLY A 67 3.96 10.49 16.17
C GLY A 67 4.65 9.13 16.41
N PRO A 68 3.86 8.05 16.55
CA PRO A 68 4.38 6.73 16.89
C PRO A 68 5.16 6.03 15.79
N ILE A 69 5.04 6.48 14.52
CA ILE A 69 5.73 5.88 13.39
C ILE A 69 6.92 6.77 13.01
N SER A 70 8.14 6.33 13.31
CA SER A 70 9.33 7.05 12.88
C SER A 70 9.55 6.87 11.38
N ILE A 71 9.75 7.99 10.68
CA ILE A 71 10.04 8.04 9.25
C ILE A 71 11.43 8.63 9.07
N ARG A 72 12.22 8.02 8.19
CA ARG A 72 13.55 8.50 7.80
C ARG A 72 13.78 8.31 6.31
N ARG A 73 14.76 9.03 5.78
CA ARG A 73 15.31 8.87 4.44
C ARG A 73 16.76 8.39 4.57
N TYR A 74 17.26 7.78 3.51
CA TYR A 74 18.68 7.41 3.45
C TYR A 74 19.48 8.63 2.97
N PRO A 75 20.46 9.14 3.74
CA PRO A 75 21.40 10.11 3.19
C PRO A 75 22.23 9.43 2.09
N GLU A 76 22.81 10.24 1.19
CA GLU A 76 23.62 9.75 0.07
C GLU A 76 24.72 8.77 0.52
N SER A 77 25.35 9.04 1.66
CA SER A 77 26.40 8.18 2.25
C SER A 77 25.93 6.79 2.69
N GLU A 78 24.62 6.55 2.79
CA GLU A 78 24.04 5.25 3.14
C GLU A 78 23.38 4.55 1.93
N LEU A 79 23.36 5.17 0.76
CA LEU A 79 22.83 4.55 -0.45
C LEU A 79 23.79 3.48 -0.96
N VAL A 80 23.27 2.32 -1.35
CA VAL A 80 24.06 1.33 -2.10
C VAL A 80 24.33 1.82 -3.52
N GLU A 81 25.36 1.28 -4.15
CA GLU A 81 25.88 1.79 -5.43
C GLU A 81 24.82 1.89 -6.53
N GLN A 82 23.92 0.90 -6.64
CA GLN A 82 22.85 0.91 -7.65
C GLN A 82 21.83 2.02 -7.40
N GLN A 83 21.57 2.35 -6.13
CA GLN A 83 20.63 3.42 -5.76
C GLN A 83 21.26 4.80 -6.01
N GLN A 84 22.57 4.96 -5.79
CA GLN A 84 23.30 6.16 -6.22
C GLN A 84 23.29 6.31 -7.75
N ALA A 85 23.56 5.21 -8.46
CA ALA A 85 23.54 5.16 -9.92
C ALA A 85 22.16 5.53 -10.48
N PHE A 86 21.09 5.10 -9.84
CA PHE A 86 19.72 5.48 -10.20
C PHE A 86 19.46 6.98 -10.10
N LEU A 87 19.86 7.62 -9.00
CA LEU A 87 19.69 9.07 -8.85
C LEU A 87 20.53 9.87 -9.86
N GLU A 88 21.75 9.42 -10.15
CA GLU A 88 22.60 10.04 -11.17
C GLU A 88 22.00 9.87 -12.58
N ALA A 89 21.46 8.70 -12.89
CA ALA A 89 20.74 8.46 -14.15
C ALA A 89 19.48 9.33 -14.25
N ALA A 90 18.70 9.48 -13.17
CA ALA A 90 17.54 10.37 -13.15
C ALA A 90 17.95 11.82 -13.46
N ARG A 91 19.03 12.30 -12.84
CA ARG A 91 19.58 13.63 -13.09
C ARG A 91 20.05 13.82 -14.53
N SER A 92 20.75 12.83 -15.10
CA SER A 92 21.25 12.91 -16.48
C SER A 92 20.12 12.87 -17.52
N LEU A 93 19.02 12.18 -17.21
CA LEU A 93 17.79 12.14 -17.99
C LEU A 93 16.90 13.39 -17.79
N GLY A 94 17.31 14.32 -16.92
CA GLY A 94 16.64 15.62 -16.73
C GLY A 94 15.51 15.62 -15.70
N TYR A 95 15.34 14.56 -14.90
CA TYR A 95 14.39 14.57 -13.80
C TYR A 95 14.89 15.46 -12.65
N PRO A 96 14.02 16.27 -12.03
CA PRO A 96 14.40 17.11 -10.90
C PRO A 96 14.79 16.26 -9.69
N TYR A 97 15.66 16.79 -8.84
CA TYR A 97 15.95 16.19 -7.54
C TYR A 97 14.82 16.50 -6.56
N CYS A 98 14.45 15.52 -5.73
CA CYS A 98 13.41 15.61 -4.73
C CYS A 98 13.95 15.09 -3.39
N ASP A 99 14.29 15.99 -2.47
CA ASP A 99 14.76 15.64 -1.13
C ASP A 99 13.64 15.03 -0.26
N ASP A 100 12.40 15.47 -0.49
CA ASP A 100 11.23 15.03 0.27
C ASP A 100 10.03 14.67 -0.62
N ALA A 101 9.87 13.37 -0.91
CA ALA A 101 8.71 12.86 -1.66
C ALA A 101 7.37 12.95 -0.91
N ASN A 102 7.37 13.33 0.37
CA ASN A 102 6.18 13.58 1.18
C ASN A 102 5.80 15.07 1.25
N ALA A 103 6.60 15.96 0.64
CA ALA A 103 6.23 17.36 0.50
C ALA A 103 4.99 17.48 -0.42
N PRO A 104 4.02 18.35 -0.09
CA PRO A 104 2.73 18.40 -0.80
C PRO A 104 2.86 18.64 -2.31
N ASP A 105 3.84 19.42 -2.74
CA ASP A 105 4.11 19.82 -4.13
C ASP A 105 5.28 19.05 -4.77
N SER A 106 5.81 18.03 -4.10
CA SER A 106 6.97 17.26 -4.56
C SER A 106 6.78 16.59 -5.93
N THR A 107 7.88 16.50 -6.67
CA THR A 107 8.06 15.68 -7.88
C THR A 107 9.56 15.48 -8.11
N GLY A 108 9.95 14.42 -8.82
CA GLY A 108 11.34 14.12 -9.12
C GLY A 108 11.88 12.89 -8.40
N ALA A 109 13.21 12.77 -8.44
CA ALA A 109 13.96 11.62 -7.93
C ALA A 109 14.72 11.94 -6.65
N GLY A 110 14.68 11.03 -5.69
CA GLY A 110 15.45 11.16 -4.44
C GLY A 110 15.19 10.01 -3.46
N PRO A 111 15.52 10.19 -2.17
CA PRO A 111 15.40 9.11 -1.19
C PRO A 111 13.94 8.83 -0.82
N HIS A 112 13.60 7.54 -0.67
CA HIS A 112 12.29 7.14 -0.16
C HIS A 112 12.13 7.55 1.32
N PRO A 113 10.95 8.04 1.73
CA PRO A 113 10.57 8.05 3.13
C PRO A 113 10.28 6.62 3.60
N MET A 114 10.92 6.20 4.68
CA MET A 114 10.89 4.82 5.17
C MET A 114 10.52 4.75 6.65
N ASN A 115 9.55 3.91 7.04
CA ASN A 115 9.18 3.71 8.44
C ASN A 115 10.16 2.78 9.17
N LYS A 116 11.36 3.29 9.44
CA LYS A 116 12.51 2.56 10.00
C LYS A 116 13.25 3.35 11.08
N LEU A 117 13.91 2.61 11.97
CA LEU A 117 14.98 3.09 12.84
C LEU A 117 16.23 2.26 12.56
N GLY A 118 17.21 2.84 11.86
CA GLY A 118 18.33 2.08 11.29
C GLY A 118 17.82 0.99 10.34
N ARG A 119 18.14 -0.28 10.64
CA ARG A 119 17.64 -1.45 9.89
C ARG A 119 16.31 -1.99 10.42
N MET A 120 15.81 -1.50 11.56
CA MET A 120 14.60 -2.00 12.20
C MET A 120 13.35 -1.35 11.59
N ARG A 121 12.45 -2.18 11.06
CA ARG A 121 11.08 -1.79 10.66
C ARG A 121 10.29 -1.27 11.86
N VAL A 122 9.49 -0.22 11.64
CA VAL A 122 8.52 0.28 12.61
C VAL A 122 7.10 -0.02 12.12
N SER A 123 6.58 -1.21 12.43
CA SER A 123 5.21 -1.60 12.05
C SER A 123 4.15 -0.90 12.90
N CYS A 124 2.89 -0.92 12.47
CA CYS A 124 1.78 -0.40 13.29
C CYS A 124 1.63 -1.16 14.61
N ALA A 125 2.00 -2.45 14.66
CA ALA A 125 2.02 -3.20 15.91
C ALA A 125 3.07 -2.65 16.89
N MET A 126 4.23 -2.23 16.40
CA MET A 126 5.27 -1.64 17.22
C MET A 126 4.95 -0.20 17.63
N GLY A 127 4.50 0.63 16.69
CA GLY A 127 4.21 2.04 16.95
C GLY A 127 2.97 2.26 17.83
N TYR A 128 1.88 1.53 17.57
CA TYR A 128 0.59 1.77 18.24
C TYR A 128 0.25 0.72 19.30
N LEU A 129 0.41 -0.57 19.00
CA LEU A 129 -0.09 -1.63 19.88
C LEU A 129 0.86 -1.94 21.03
N ALA A 130 2.17 -2.02 20.77
CA ALA A 130 3.16 -2.32 21.80
C ALA A 130 3.09 -1.35 23.01
N PRO A 131 3.08 -0.01 22.83
CA PRO A 131 2.95 0.91 23.97
C PRO A 131 1.56 0.88 24.62
N ALA A 132 0.52 0.47 23.89
CA ALA A 132 -0.85 0.40 24.42
C ALA A 132 -1.20 -0.93 25.10
N ARG A 133 -0.41 -1.99 24.89
CA ARG A 133 -0.75 -3.37 25.28
C ARG A 133 -0.95 -3.58 26.78
N ALA A 134 -0.32 -2.75 27.61
CA ALA A 134 -0.46 -2.83 29.07
C ALA A 134 -1.76 -2.19 29.61
N ARG A 135 -2.53 -1.50 28.76
CA ARG A 135 -3.77 -0.84 29.19
C ARG A 135 -4.82 -1.89 29.55
N PRO A 136 -5.45 -1.82 30.73
CA PRO A 136 -6.40 -2.84 31.20
C PRO A 136 -7.70 -2.90 30.38
N ASN A 137 -7.97 -1.88 29.57
CA ASN A 137 -9.13 -1.77 28.69
C ASN A 137 -8.83 -2.15 27.22
N LEU A 138 -7.68 -2.76 26.92
CA LEU A 138 -7.32 -3.25 25.59
C LEU A 138 -7.00 -4.74 25.65
N THR A 139 -7.77 -5.55 24.92
CA THR A 139 -7.47 -6.97 24.69
C THR A 139 -7.05 -7.16 23.24
N ILE A 140 -5.91 -7.84 23.03
CA ILE A 140 -5.43 -8.23 21.69
C ILE A 140 -5.45 -9.75 21.61
N GLU A 141 -6.29 -10.29 20.73
CA GLU A 141 -6.47 -11.73 20.56
C GLU A 141 -5.89 -12.15 19.20
N SER A 142 -4.77 -12.87 19.22
CA SER A 142 -4.19 -13.49 18.02
C SER A 142 -4.95 -14.76 17.63
N ASN A 143 -4.67 -15.30 16.44
CA ASN A 143 -5.25 -16.56 15.94
C ASN A 143 -6.78 -16.63 16.11
N SER A 144 -7.44 -15.51 15.85
CA SER A 144 -8.87 -15.32 16.04
C SER A 144 -9.46 -14.83 14.73
N PHE A 145 -10.17 -15.72 14.05
CA PHE A 145 -10.63 -15.51 12.68
C PHE A 145 -12.10 -15.05 12.67
N VAL A 146 -12.33 -13.79 12.32
CA VAL A 146 -13.68 -13.23 12.18
C VAL A 146 -14.35 -13.81 10.94
N ARG A 147 -15.40 -14.60 11.14
CA ARG A 147 -16.14 -15.28 10.06
C ARG A 147 -17.13 -14.32 9.40
N ARG A 148 -17.92 -13.63 10.23
CA ARG A 148 -18.97 -12.67 9.85
C ARG A 148 -19.33 -11.72 11.00
N LEU A 149 -20.01 -10.64 10.67
CA LEU A 149 -20.68 -9.75 11.62
C LEU A 149 -22.01 -10.36 12.09
N ILE A 150 -22.41 -10.01 13.30
CA ILE A 150 -23.75 -10.26 13.82
C ILE A 150 -24.53 -8.95 13.73
N VAL A 151 -25.67 -9.00 13.06
CA VAL A 151 -26.54 -7.84 12.85
C VAL A 151 -27.95 -8.21 13.30
N GLU A 152 -28.54 -7.36 14.13
CA GLU A 152 -29.90 -7.50 14.64
C GLU A 152 -30.68 -6.25 14.22
N GLY A 153 -31.69 -6.43 13.36
CA GLY A 153 -32.35 -5.30 12.70
C GLY A 153 -31.37 -4.54 11.80
N ASP A 154 -31.14 -3.27 12.10
CA ASP A 154 -30.21 -2.39 11.40
C ASP A 154 -28.86 -2.18 12.12
N ARG A 155 -28.64 -2.87 13.25
CA ARG A 155 -27.48 -2.64 14.13
C ARG A 155 -26.55 -3.84 14.18
N CYS A 156 -25.26 -3.62 13.93
CA CYS A 156 -24.23 -4.62 14.22
C CYS A 156 -24.02 -4.74 15.74
N THR A 157 -24.14 -5.96 16.27
CA THR A 157 -24.11 -6.25 17.71
C THR A 157 -22.92 -7.13 18.13
N GLY A 158 -22.04 -7.48 17.19
CA GLY A 158 -20.88 -8.31 17.47
C GLY A 158 -20.32 -8.99 16.24
N VAL A 159 -19.48 -9.99 16.49
CA VAL A 159 -18.83 -10.81 15.46
C VAL A 159 -18.88 -12.30 15.85
N GLU A 160 -18.97 -13.16 14.84
CA GLU A 160 -18.70 -14.59 14.98
C GLU A 160 -17.21 -14.82 14.76
N VAL A 161 -16.54 -15.41 15.74
CA VAL A 161 -15.09 -15.63 15.74
C VAL A 161 -14.79 -17.11 15.86
N GLU A 162 -13.89 -17.60 15.01
CA GLU A 162 -13.28 -18.92 15.13
C GLU A 162 -11.93 -18.80 15.80
N ARG A 163 -11.74 -19.53 16.90
CA ARG A 163 -10.50 -19.61 17.66
C ARG A 163 -9.55 -20.65 17.06
N ASP A 164 -8.30 -20.60 17.46
CA ASP A 164 -7.23 -21.52 17.01
C ASP A 164 -7.57 -23.00 17.28
N ASN A 165 -8.38 -23.28 18.31
CA ASN A 165 -8.87 -24.63 18.64
C ASN A 165 -10.11 -25.06 17.83
N GLY A 166 -10.56 -24.25 16.86
CA GLY A 166 -11.75 -24.46 16.04
C GLY A 166 -13.07 -24.07 16.72
N LEU A 167 -13.06 -23.59 17.97
CA LEU A 167 -14.27 -23.13 18.64
C LEU A 167 -14.82 -21.88 17.95
N ILE A 168 -16.10 -21.93 17.61
CA ILE A 168 -16.85 -20.79 17.07
C ILE A 168 -17.65 -20.15 18.21
N GLU A 169 -17.43 -18.86 18.44
CA GLU A 169 -18.14 -18.11 19.48
C GLU A 169 -18.60 -16.73 19.00
N LEU A 170 -19.55 -16.15 19.75
CA LEU A 170 -20.09 -14.83 19.49
C LEU A 170 -19.47 -13.82 20.46
N VAL A 171 -18.73 -12.86 19.93
CA VAL A 171 -18.21 -11.72 20.70
C VAL A 171 -19.15 -10.54 20.51
N ARG A 172 -19.84 -10.13 21.57
CA ARG A 172 -20.78 -8.99 21.56
C ARG A 172 -20.04 -7.66 21.68
N ALA A 173 -20.49 -6.67 20.93
CA ALA A 173 -19.90 -5.34 20.94
C ALA A 173 -20.96 -4.24 20.77
N ARG A 174 -20.66 -3.04 21.30
CA ARG A 174 -21.47 -1.84 21.06
C ARG A 174 -21.20 -1.23 19.68
N SER A 175 -19.96 -1.37 19.20
CA SER A 175 -19.50 -0.90 17.90
C SER A 175 -18.47 -1.88 17.37
N VAL A 176 -18.51 -2.13 16.06
CA VAL A 176 -17.56 -3.01 15.36
C VAL A 176 -16.88 -2.20 14.28
N VAL A 177 -15.54 -2.23 14.25
CA VAL A 177 -14.73 -1.61 13.20
C VAL A 177 -14.05 -2.71 12.41
N LEU A 178 -14.39 -2.85 11.14
CA LEU A 178 -13.69 -3.79 10.25
C LEU A 178 -12.40 -3.15 9.75
N SER A 179 -11.28 -3.81 10.06
CA SER A 179 -9.94 -3.40 9.63
C SER A 179 -9.16 -4.60 9.05
N ALA A 180 -9.87 -5.48 8.32
CA ALA A 180 -9.30 -6.70 7.75
C ALA A 180 -8.60 -6.48 6.39
N GLY A 181 -8.38 -5.21 6.01
CA GLY A 181 -7.82 -4.80 4.72
C GLY A 181 -8.86 -4.78 3.59
N ALA A 182 -8.46 -4.23 2.44
CA ALA A 182 -9.33 -3.99 1.29
C ALA A 182 -9.92 -5.27 0.67
N ILE A 183 -9.28 -6.42 0.89
CA ILE A 183 -9.74 -7.72 0.35
C ILE A 183 -10.69 -8.43 1.31
N MET A 184 -10.33 -8.54 2.60
CA MET A 184 -11.11 -9.37 3.53
C MET A 184 -12.27 -8.61 4.16
N SER A 185 -12.20 -7.29 4.30
CA SER A 185 -13.31 -6.49 4.86
C SER A 185 -14.59 -6.60 4.01
N PRO A 186 -14.57 -6.41 2.67
CA PRO A 186 -15.77 -6.62 1.85
C PRO A 186 -16.22 -8.08 1.85
N ALA A 187 -15.31 -9.05 1.91
CA ALA A 187 -15.70 -10.47 2.00
C ALA A 187 -16.46 -10.78 3.31
N ILE A 188 -16.02 -10.20 4.44
CA ILE A 188 -16.72 -10.30 5.73
C ILE A 188 -18.09 -9.62 5.63
N LEU A 189 -18.18 -8.40 5.08
CA LEU A 189 -19.46 -7.70 4.90
C LEU A 189 -20.44 -8.55 4.07
N LYS A 190 -20.00 -9.09 2.93
CA LYS A 190 -20.82 -9.95 2.07
C LYS A 190 -21.32 -11.19 2.82
N ARG A 191 -20.45 -11.94 3.50
CA ARG A 191 -20.85 -13.09 4.32
C ARG A 191 -21.76 -12.74 5.50
N SER A 192 -21.81 -11.46 5.87
CA SER A 192 -22.70 -10.93 6.91
C SER A 192 -24.04 -10.45 6.36
N GLY A 193 -24.31 -10.64 5.06
CA GLY A 193 -25.56 -10.18 4.43
C GLY A 193 -25.54 -8.72 3.97
N VAL A 194 -24.38 -8.07 3.94
CA VAL A 194 -24.21 -6.67 3.48
C VAL A 194 -23.40 -6.66 2.18
N GLY A 195 -24.08 -6.51 1.05
CA GLY A 195 -23.45 -6.56 -0.27
C GLY A 195 -24.45 -6.72 -1.42
N PRO A 196 -24.00 -7.01 -2.65
CA PRO A 196 -24.89 -7.11 -3.80
C PRO A 196 -25.87 -8.27 -3.66
N ARG A 197 -27.18 -7.98 -3.61
CA ARG A 197 -28.25 -8.97 -3.37
C ARG A 197 -28.10 -10.26 -4.17
N ARG A 198 -27.93 -10.16 -5.50
CA ARG A 198 -27.85 -11.33 -6.39
C ARG A 198 -26.68 -12.26 -6.04
N GLU A 199 -25.56 -11.70 -5.61
CA GLU A 199 -24.39 -12.47 -5.21
C GLU A 199 -24.62 -13.17 -3.87
N LEU A 200 -25.24 -12.49 -2.91
CA LEU A 200 -25.57 -13.04 -1.61
C LEU A 200 -26.57 -14.21 -1.72
N GLU A 201 -27.66 -13.99 -2.47
CA GLU A 201 -28.69 -15.00 -2.73
C GLU A 201 -28.11 -16.24 -3.43
N LYS A 202 -27.15 -16.06 -4.35
CA LYS A 202 -26.43 -17.17 -5.02
C LYS A 202 -25.73 -18.11 -4.03
N PHE A 203 -25.25 -17.61 -2.90
CA PHE A 203 -24.55 -18.40 -1.89
C PHE A 203 -25.42 -18.71 -0.66
N GLY A 204 -26.73 -18.46 -0.73
CA GLY A 204 -27.65 -18.73 0.37
C GLY A 204 -27.41 -17.86 1.61
N ILE A 205 -26.87 -16.65 1.42
CA ILE A 205 -26.65 -15.68 2.50
C ILE A 205 -27.87 -14.77 2.60
N ASP A 206 -28.45 -14.66 3.79
CA ASP A 206 -29.57 -13.75 4.06
C ASP A 206 -29.16 -12.29 3.78
N VAL A 207 -29.98 -11.61 2.98
CA VAL A 207 -29.71 -10.22 2.59
C VAL A 207 -30.23 -9.27 3.66
N ILE A 208 -29.30 -8.73 4.45
CA ILE A 208 -29.58 -7.70 5.46
C ILE A 208 -29.64 -6.32 4.80
N ARG A 209 -28.68 -6.02 3.93
CA ARG A 209 -28.64 -4.76 3.19
C ARG A 209 -28.05 -4.96 1.80
N ASP A 210 -28.86 -4.66 0.79
CA ASP A 210 -28.41 -4.64 -0.59
C ASP A 210 -27.52 -3.41 -0.82
N THR A 211 -26.21 -3.64 -0.95
CA THR A 211 -25.20 -2.60 -1.11
C THR A 211 -24.28 -2.98 -2.26
N SER A 212 -24.64 -2.57 -3.47
CA SER A 212 -23.96 -2.94 -4.71
C SER A 212 -22.47 -2.57 -4.76
N GLY A 213 -22.06 -1.52 -4.04
CA GLY A 213 -20.66 -1.08 -3.99
C GLY A 213 -19.72 -1.99 -3.18
N VAL A 214 -20.23 -2.88 -2.32
CA VAL A 214 -19.36 -3.75 -1.50
C VAL A 214 -18.62 -4.73 -2.41
N GLY A 215 -17.30 -4.64 -2.39
CA GLY A 215 -16.41 -5.43 -3.25
C GLY A 215 -16.23 -4.87 -4.67
N GLY A 216 -16.86 -3.74 -5.02
CA GLY A 216 -16.51 -3.00 -6.24
C GLY A 216 -15.38 -1.99 -6.00
N ASN A 217 -15.06 -1.22 -7.04
CA ASN A 217 -14.07 -0.13 -6.98
C ASN A 217 -12.70 -0.57 -6.46
N LEU A 218 -12.28 -1.81 -6.76
CA LEU A 218 -10.96 -2.29 -6.39
C LEU A 218 -9.92 -1.59 -7.26
N CYS A 219 -8.90 -1.00 -6.63
CA CYS A 219 -7.76 -0.40 -7.29
C CYS A 219 -6.47 -0.88 -6.61
N ASP A 220 -5.40 -0.91 -7.39
CA ASP A 220 -4.04 -1.26 -6.98
C ASP A 220 -3.09 -0.65 -8.02
N HIS A 221 -1.77 -0.66 -7.79
CA HIS A 221 -0.79 -0.03 -8.69
C HIS A 221 -0.14 -1.09 -9.58
N PRO A 222 -0.52 -1.20 -10.88
CA PRO A 222 0.11 -2.16 -11.77
C PRO A 222 1.54 -1.72 -12.09
N ALA A 223 2.46 -2.67 -12.08
CA ALA A 223 3.87 -2.44 -12.33
C ALA A 223 4.44 -3.40 -13.38
N LEU A 224 5.39 -2.91 -14.16
CA LEU A 224 6.25 -3.69 -15.05
C LEU A 224 7.69 -3.46 -14.64
N ALA A 225 8.51 -4.51 -14.65
CA ALA A 225 9.91 -4.38 -14.27
C ALA A 225 10.84 -4.95 -15.34
N ILE A 226 11.97 -4.27 -15.52
CA ILE A 226 13.12 -4.78 -16.27
C ILE A 226 14.07 -5.40 -15.25
N SER A 227 14.51 -6.63 -15.51
CA SER A 227 15.56 -7.26 -14.72
C SER A 227 16.90 -7.04 -15.42
N CYS A 228 17.85 -6.44 -14.72
CA CYS A 228 19.19 -6.16 -15.21
C CYS A 228 20.18 -7.14 -14.55
N VAL A 229 21.09 -7.72 -15.34
CA VAL A 229 22.22 -8.50 -14.81
C VAL A 229 23.33 -7.52 -14.48
N ALA A 230 23.81 -7.54 -13.24
CA ALA A 230 24.89 -6.67 -12.83
C ALA A 230 26.19 -7.08 -13.51
N LYS A 231 26.92 -6.11 -14.08
CA LYS A 231 28.24 -6.36 -14.71
C LYS A 231 29.27 -6.78 -13.65
N ASP A 232 29.26 -6.11 -12.51
CA ASP A 232 29.95 -6.56 -11.31
C ASP A 232 28.92 -7.27 -10.41
N PRO A 233 29.02 -8.59 -10.17
CA PRO A 233 28.07 -9.29 -9.32
C PRO A 233 28.23 -8.95 -7.83
N SER A 234 29.35 -8.38 -7.39
CA SER A 234 29.66 -8.14 -5.97
C SER A 234 28.79 -7.04 -5.34
N ILE A 235 28.20 -6.17 -6.16
CA ILE A 235 27.30 -5.12 -5.71
C ILE A 235 25.93 -5.67 -5.26
N ILE A 236 25.58 -6.89 -5.67
CA ILE A 236 24.29 -7.51 -5.34
C ILE A 236 24.42 -8.28 -4.04
N ASP A 237 23.86 -7.69 -2.97
CA ASP A 237 23.83 -8.27 -1.64
C ASP A 237 22.39 -8.25 -1.10
N ALA A 238 21.82 -9.43 -0.85
CA ALA A 238 20.44 -9.58 -0.37
C ALA A 238 20.26 -9.17 1.10
N ASP A 239 21.36 -8.95 1.84
CA ASP A 239 21.31 -8.39 3.20
C ASP A 239 21.22 -6.85 3.20
N GLN A 240 21.44 -6.20 2.05
CA GLN A 240 21.30 -4.76 1.89
C GLN A 240 19.84 -4.31 1.71
N PRO A 241 19.53 -3.01 1.86
CA PRO A 241 18.20 -2.50 1.59
C PRO A 241 17.73 -2.79 0.15
N LEU A 242 16.56 -3.42 0.01
CA LEU A 242 15.93 -3.69 -1.28
C LEU A 242 15.64 -2.41 -2.08
N MET A 243 15.28 -1.32 -1.41
CA MET A 243 14.86 -0.09 -2.04
C MET A 243 15.22 1.10 -1.14
N GLN A 244 15.78 2.15 -1.75
CA GLN A 244 16.19 3.37 -1.02
C GLN A 244 15.78 4.66 -1.74
N THR A 245 15.54 4.62 -3.05
CA THR A 245 15.25 5.79 -3.88
C THR A 245 14.01 5.59 -4.74
N ILE A 246 13.39 6.71 -5.09
CA ILE A 246 12.14 6.81 -5.85
C ILE A 246 12.29 7.89 -6.92
N LEU A 247 11.60 7.74 -8.04
CA LEU A 247 11.26 8.83 -8.96
C LEU A 247 9.73 8.91 -9.10
N ARG A 248 9.15 10.08 -8.80
CA ARG A 248 7.74 10.39 -9.09
C ARG A 248 7.66 11.45 -10.18
N TYR A 249 6.82 11.26 -11.17
CA TYR A 249 6.64 12.25 -12.25
C TYR A 249 5.29 12.08 -12.92
N THR A 250 4.92 13.08 -13.71
CA THR A 250 3.63 13.12 -14.41
C THR A 250 3.81 12.66 -15.84
N ALA A 251 2.98 11.72 -16.30
CA ALA A 251 2.97 11.31 -17.69
C ALA A 251 2.69 12.50 -18.63
N ALA A 252 3.33 12.50 -19.80
CA ALA A 252 3.10 13.55 -20.79
C ALA A 252 1.60 13.65 -21.16
N GLY A 253 1.02 14.84 -20.99
CA GLY A 253 -0.39 15.09 -21.25
C GLY A 253 -1.37 14.59 -20.18
N SER A 254 -0.87 14.09 -19.04
CA SER A 254 -1.72 13.75 -17.90
C SER A 254 -2.12 14.98 -17.09
N ASP A 255 -3.36 14.95 -16.62
CA ASP A 255 -3.94 15.88 -15.65
C ASP A 255 -3.78 15.39 -14.19
N LYS A 256 -3.20 14.19 -14.00
CA LYS A 256 -2.96 13.58 -12.69
C LYS A 256 -1.48 13.69 -12.35
N ARG A 257 -1.15 14.60 -11.43
CA ARG A 257 0.24 14.82 -11.00
C ARG A 257 0.81 13.56 -10.35
N ASN A 258 2.07 13.24 -10.66
CA ASN A 258 2.78 12.08 -10.12
C ASN A 258 2.02 10.76 -10.33
N ASP A 259 1.32 10.62 -11.46
CA ASP A 259 0.61 9.40 -11.83
C ASP A 259 1.54 8.26 -12.25
N LEU A 260 2.83 8.54 -12.41
CA LEU A 260 3.87 7.56 -12.70
C LEU A 260 4.97 7.57 -11.64
N GLN A 261 5.52 6.39 -11.41
CA GLN A 261 6.64 6.17 -10.51
C GLN A 261 7.64 5.19 -11.12
N ILE A 262 8.93 5.45 -10.90
CA ILE A 262 10.00 4.50 -11.21
C ILE A 262 10.76 4.20 -9.92
N GLU A 263 10.98 2.92 -9.65
CA GLU A 263 11.70 2.42 -8.47
C GLU A 263 12.84 1.49 -8.89
N LEU A 264 13.96 1.53 -8.13
CA LEU A 264 15.02 0.54 -8.26
C LEU A 264 14.98 -0.46 -7.10
N LEU A 265 14.90 -1.75 -7.44
CA LEU A 265 15.05 -2.87 -6.53
C LEU A 265 16.51 -3.34 -6.58
N SER A 266 17.27 -3.11 -5.51
CA SER A 266 18.72 -3.36 -5.43
C SER A 266 19.13 -4.81 -5.70
N PHE A 267 18.21 -5.75 -5.49
CA PHE A 267 18.39 -7.16 -5.84
C PHE A 267 17.07 -7.76 -6.31
N GLY A 268 17.15 -8.76 -7.18
CA GLY A 268 15.99 -9.47 -7.71
C GLY A 268 16.29 -10.93 -8.00
N ALA A 269 15.25 -11.76 -7.96
CA ALA A 269 15.36 -13.13 -8.42
C ALA A 269 15.29 -13.14 -9.96
N ASN A 270 16.39 -13.43 -10.63
CA ASN A 270 16.31 -13.86 -12.03
C ASN A 270 16.19 -15.39 -12.09
N ARG A 271 15.59 -15.90 -13.17
CA ARG A 271 15.35 -17.35 -13.33
C ARG A 271 16.63 -18.18 -13.56
N GLN A 272 17.77 -17.52 -13.76
CA GLN A 272 19.04 -18.14 -14.12
C GLN A 272 20.05 -18.14 -12.95
N GLY A 273 19.72 -17.52 -11.81
CA GLY A 273 20.59 -17.37 -10.65
C GLY A 273 21.70 -16.32 -10.77
N HIS A 274 21.72 -15.46 -11.80
CA HIS A 274 22.73 -14.40 -11.88
C HIS A 274 22.48 -13.29 -10.85
N ALA A 275 23.52 -12.57 -10.46
CA ALA A 275 23.41 -11.36 -9.67
C ALA A 275 22.64 -10.29 -10.47
N SER A 276 21.44 -9.93 -10.00
CA SER A 276 20.54 -9.02 -10.71
C SER A 276 19.86 -8.03 -9.80
N PHE A 277 19.57 -6.86 -10.34
CA PHE A 277 18.67 -5.85 -9.79
C PHE A 277 17.49 -5.66 -10.76
N ALA A 278 16.49 -4.88 -10.37
CA ALA A 278 15.38 -4.55 -11.25
C ALA A 278 15.02 -3.07 -11.18
N ILE A 279 14.51 -2.53 -12.28
CA ILE A 279 13.94 -1.18 -12.33
C ILE A 279 12.46 -1.34 -12.72
N ALA A 280 11.56 -0.83 -11.88
CA ALA A 280 10.13 -1.00 -12.01
C ALA A 280 9.46 0.30 -12.44
N ALA A 281 8.69 0.24 -13.52
CA ALA A 281 7.69 1.23 -13.92
C ALA A 281 6.39 0.92 -13.18
N VAL A 282 5.82 1.90 -12.49
CA VAL A 282 4.60 1.77 -11.69
C VAL A 282 3.61 2.85 -12.09
N LEU A 283 2.35 2.45 -12.30
CA LEU A 283 1.23 3.35 -12.49
C LEU A 283 0.57 3.63 -11.14
N GLU A 284 0.70 4.86 -10.65
CA GLU A 284 0.23 5.28 -9.32
C GLU A 284 -1.23 5.75 -9.34
N TYR A 285 -1.68 6.37 -10.45
CA TYR A 285 -3.09 6.72 -10.62
C TYR A 285 -3.73 5.83 -11.68
N THR A 286 -4.64 4.95 -11.24
CA THR A 286 -5.42 4.08 -12.13
C THR A 286 -6.80 4.64 -12.39
N PHE A 287 -7.31 4.50 -13.63
CA PHE A 287 -8.71 4.75 -13.97
C PHE A 287 -9.55 3.47 -13.93
N GLY A 288 -8.96 2.35 -14.32
CA GLY A 288 -9.58 1.03 -14.26
C GLY A 288 -9.97 0.67 -12.83
N ARG A 289 -11.10 -0.03 -12.68
CA ARG A 289 -11.60 -0.51 -11.39
C ARG A 289 -11.97 -1.98 -11.49
N GLY A 290 -11.33 -2.76 -10.64
CA GLY A 290 -11.63 -4.17 -10.44
C GLY A 290 -12.80 -4.42 -9.50
N ASP A 291 -13.03 -5.70 -9.25
CA ASP A 291 -13.99 -6.19 -8.28
C ASP A 291 -13.50 -7.42 -7.51
N LEU A 292 -14.17 -7.65 -6.39
CA LEU A 292 -13.98 -8.75 -5.47
C LEU A 292 -15.34 -9.41 -5.23
N ARG A 293 -15.43 -10.71 -5.49
CA ARG A 293 -16.64 -11.53 -5.32
C ARG A 293 -16.38 -12.72 -4.41
N LEU A 294 -17.39 -13.14 -3.67
CA LEU A 294 -17.37 -14.40 -2.96
C LEU A 294 -17.26 -15.55 -3.96
N ALA A 295 -16.45 -16.55 -3.62
CA ALA A 295 -16.44 -17.85 -4.26
C ALA A 295 -17.34 -18.86 -3.52
N SER A 296 -17.61 -18.60 -2.24
CA SER A 296 -18.41 -19.44 -1.33
C SER A 296 -18.88 -18.60 -0.14
N ALA A 297 -19.91 -19.08 0.59
CA ALA A 297 -20.28 -18.58 1.90
C ALA A 297 -19.31 -19.06 3.01
N ASP A 298 -18.51 -20.10 2.75
CA ASP A 298 -17.48 -20.58 3.67
C ASP A 298 -16.39 -19.51 3.86
N PRO A 299 -16.15 -19.02 5.08
CA PRO A 299 -15.19 -17.96 5.33
C PRO A 299 -13.73 -18.39 5.08
N HIS A 300 -13.43 -19.69 5.01
CA HIS A 300 -12.09 -20.21 4.71
C HIS A 300 -11.77 -20.22 3.21
N ILE A 301 -12.77 -20.02 2.35
CA ILE A 301 -12.57 -19.93 0.91
C ILE A 301 -12.28 -18.48 0.54
N ALA A 302 -11.15 -18.25 -0.13
CA ALA A 302 -10.75 -16.93 -0.60
C ALA A 302 -11.76 -16.38 -1.62
N PRO A 303 -11.99 -15.05 -1.64
CA PRO A 303 -12.81 -14.44 -2.67
C PRO A 303 -12.11 -14.51 -4.05
N VAL A 304 -12.90 -14.45 -5.10
CA VAL A 304 -12.43 -14.20 -6.47
C VAL A 304 -12.11 -12.71 -6.59
N ILE A 305 -10.93 -12.40 -7.11
CA ILE A 305 -10.45 -11.03 -7.29
C ILE A 305 -10.15 -10.83 -8.77
N GLU A 306 -10.74 -9.80 -9.36
CA GLU A 306 -10.47 -9.38 -10.73
C GLU A 306 -10.01 -7.92 -10.70
N ASN A 307 -8.69 -7.70 -10.77
CA ASN A 307 -8.12 -6.35 -10.69
C ASN A 307 -8.43 -5.49 -11.92
N ARG A 308 -8.60 -6.13 -13.10
CA ARG A 308 -8.89 -5.45 -14.37
C ARG A 308 -7.83 -4.40 -14.75
N PHE A 309 -6.57 -4.68 -14.43
CA PHE A 309 -5.45 -3.79 -14.78
C PHE A 309 -5.40 -3.55 -16.27
N CYS A 310 -5.23 -2.28 -16.64
CA CYS A 310 -5.08 -1.85 -18.03
C CYS A 310 -6.27 -2.22 -18.94
N GLU A 311 -7.47 -2.45 -18.38
CA GLU A 311 -8.71 -2.49 -19.18
C GLU A 311 -9.11 -1.08 -19.67
N ASP A 312 -8.73 -0.03 -18.92
CA ASP A 312 -8.80 1.34 -19.40
C ASP A 312 -7.55 1.65 -20.24
N ASP A 313 -7.75 2.10 -21.47
CA ASP A 313 -6.65 2.40 -22.39
C ASP A 313 -5.68 3.44 -21.82
N ARG A 314 -6.14 4.38 -21.00
CA ARG A 314 -5.25 5.41 -20.41
C ARG A 314 -4.22 4.77 -19.48
N ASP A 315 -4.63 3.79 -18.69
CA ASP A 315 -3.74 3.05 -17.79
C ASP A 315 -2.70 2.27 -18.62
N ALA A 316 -3.14 1.58 -19.66
CA ALA A 316 -2.26 0.81 -20.55
C ALA A 316 -1.22 1.70 -21.22
N HIS A 317 -1.65 2.84 -21.78
CA HIS A 317 -0.75 3.79 -22.45
C HIS A 317 0.24 4.44 -21.49
N ARG A 318 -0.21 4.84 -20.30
CA ARG A 318 0.65 5.46 -19.27
C ARG A 318 1.69 4.48 -18.74
N LEU A 319 1.28 3.25 -18.40
CA LEU A 319 2.20 2.21 -17.95
C LEU A 319 3.21 1.82 -19.04
N ALA A 320 2.78 1.73 -20.31
CA ALA A 320 3.68 1.48 -21.43
C ALA A 320 4.68 2.63 -21.64
N SER A 321 4.25 3.89 -21.48
CA SER A 321 5.16 5.05 -21.52
C SER A 321 6.18 4.98 -20.39
N CYS A 322 5.72 4.76 -19.16
CA CYS A 322 6.57 4.63 -17.99
C CYS A 322 7.61 3.51 -18.14
N PHE A 323 7.22 2.39 -18.74
CA PHE A 323 8.14 1.29 -19.05
C PHE A 323 9.21 1.67 -20.07
N ARG A 324 8.90 2.52 -21.06
CA ARG A 324 9.92 3.06 -21.99
C ARG A 324 10.87 4.01 -21.28
N ASP A 325 10.36 4.85 -20.39
CA ASP A 325 11.20 5.74 -19.58
C ASP A 325 12.14 4.91 -18.69
N THR A 326 11.65 3.79 -18.15
CA THR A 326 12.45 2.82 -17.38
C THR A 326 13.54 2.14 -18.23
N LEU A 327 13.28 1.87 -19.53
CA LEU A 327 14.32 1.36 -20.44
C LEU A 327 15.47 2.38 -20.59
N ALA A 328 15.16 3.68 -20.64
CA ALA A 328 16.19 4.71 -20.72
C ALA A 328 17.10 4.72 -19.47
N PHE A 329 16.57 4.43 -18.28
CA PHE A 329 17.38 4.23 -17.08
C PHE A 329 18.36 3.06 -17.20
N ALA A 330 17.92 1.93 -17.77
CA ALA A 330 18.77 0.75 -17.94
C ALA A 330 19.88 0.94 -19.00
N GLU A 331 19.75 1.95 -19.85
CA GLU A 331 20.73 2.30 -20.89
C GLU A 331 21.62 3.50 -20.51
N ALA A 332 21.25 4.25 -19.46
CA ALA A 332 21.94 5.45 -19.02
C ALA A 332 23.11 5.11 -18.07
N PRO A 333 24.35 5.53 -18.38
CA PRO A 333 25.43 5.47 -17.39
C PRO A 333 25.06 6.27 -16.13
N PRO A 334 25.35 5.78 -14.91
CA PRO A 334 26.20 4.62 -14.61
C PRO A 334 25.46 3.29 -14.39
N LEU A 335 24.16 3.18 -14.70
CA LEU A 335 23.39 1.93 -14.59
C LEU A 335 23.75 0.88 -15.67
#